data_AF-A0A2V7DNR7-F1
#
_entry.id   AF-A0A2V7DNR7-F1
#
_cell.length_a   1.000
_cell.length_b   1.000
_cell.length_c   1.000
_cell.angle_alpha   90.00
_cell.angle_beta   90.00
_cell.angle_gamma   90.00
#
_symmetry.space_group_name_H-M   'P 1'
#
loop_
_entity.id
_entity.type
_entity.pdbx_description
1 polymer ?
#
loop_
_entity_poly.entity_id
_entity_poly.type
_entity_poly.pdbx_seq_one_letter_code
_entity_poly.pdbx_strand_id
1 'polypeptide(L)'
;MSPASQISSASIPTPPSRPERRSLSLAPCRSNANRLGRYRSGRQIAPSDLRDLASTGSISPLCTDPVRRTTMPLSVVFALIALLALDPDIAAAQPLRQATFEVRNEIKIKVPEGAQRLRVWVALPQDNDPAQQVRDLKIEAPYAYRTDRDSEGSRVLYLEATDPKDKELTIVETFGLTRREIRDQVDASKARPLTDADRARFAKYLEANKHVVIDNEIKKLTDEIVGSETNPVLAARKLYDWVLENVEYWVKDPKNKKASPVGSTSYCLTFRTGNCTDFESLWASLARARGIPTQIVYGSFLKPDLRARDQDQSYHCWAEFYAPGLGWVHHDVAVADLYHGDFPVNADNEQLLRLTVADGVFGKDPAKVNYYFGNLDERRVVFSRNRDLMMSPRQDGEPVNALPKAYVEVDGKVHPEGTGWVRKLTYREP
;
A
#
# COMPACT_ATOMS: atom_id res chain seq x y z
N MET A 1 -18.08 7.21 -13.56
CA MET A 1 -17.03 6.44 -14.28
C MET A 1 -15.88 6.24 -13.31
N SER A 2 -15.54 4.99 -13.01
CA SER A 2 -14.47 4.65 -12.05
C SER A 2 -13.13 4.63 -12.80
N PRO A 3 -12.02 5.19 -12.28
CA PRO A 3 -10.71 5.23 -12.94
C PRO A 3 -10.19 3.87 -13.38
N ALA A 4 -10.64 2.80 -12.71
CA ALA A 4 -10.24 1.44 -12.98
C ALA A 4 -11.15 0.70 -13.97
N SER A 5 -12.21 1.34 -14.50
CA SER A 5 -13.23 0.69 -15.34
C SER A 5 -13.21 1.11 -16.83
N GLN A 6 -12.21 1.86 -17.29
CA GLN A 6 -12.04 2.12 -18.72
C GLN A 6 -10.99 1.16 -19.31
N ILE A 7 -11.41 -0.09 -19.52
CA ILE A 7 -10.63 -1.07 -20.28
C ILE A 7 -11.40 -1.32 -21.58
N SER A 8 -11.01 -0.58 -22.61
CA SER A 8 -11.44 -0.83 -23.99
C SER A 8 -10.67 -2.03 -24.53
N SER A 9 -11.37 -2.97 -25.16
CA SER A 9 -10.79 -4.08 -25.92
C SER A 9 -10.05 -3.52 -27.15
N ALA A 10 -8.75 -3.25 -27.01
CA ALA A 10 -7.89 -2.89 -28.11
C ALA A 10 -6.74 -3.91 -28.23
N SER A 11 -6.57 -4.40 -29.45
CA SER A 11 -5.52 -5.34 -29.86
C SER A 11 -4.12 -4.84 -29.45
N ILE A 12 -3.27 -5.78 -29.04
CA ILE A 12 -1.87 -5.56 -28.67
C ILE A 12 -1.14 -4.81 -29.81
N PRO A 13 -0.57 -3.61 -29.58
CA PRO A 13 0.33 -3.01 -30.54
C PRO A 13 1.68 -3.74 -30.48
N THR A 14 2.16 -4.16 -31.65
CA THR A 14 3.50 -4.73 -31.84
C THR A 14 4.56 -3.71 -31.39
N PRO A 15 5.61 -4.11 -30.65
CA PRO A 15 6.61 -3.18 -30.15
C PRO A 15 7.43 -2.57 -31.30
N PRO A 16 7.79 -1.27 -31.25
CA PRO A 16 8.76 -0.70 -32.18
C PRO A 16 10.16 -1.24 -31.89
N SER A 17 10.96 -1.38 -32.94
CA SER A 17 12.36 -1.84 -32.87
C SER A 17 13.22 -0.95 -31.96
N ARG A 18 14.02 -1.59 -31.10
CA ARG A 18 14.97 -0.98 -30.15
C ARG A 18 15.84 0.12 -30.80
N PRO A 19 16.00 1.30 -30.16
CA PRO A 19 17.11 2.19 -30.48
C PRO A 19 18.41 1.74 -29.79
N GLU A 20 19.54 1.98 -30.46
CA GLU A 20 20.89 1.58 -30.05
C GLU A 20 21.33 2.17 -28.70
N ARG A 21 22.06 1.35 -27.93
CA ARG A 21 22.68 1.74 -26.64
C ARG A 21 23.73 2.83 -26.85
N ARG A 22 23.57 3.98 -26.20
CA ARG A 22 24.71 4.84 -25.85
C ARG A 22 25.14 4.54 -24.42
N SER A 23 26.38 4.13 -24.26
CA SER A 23 27.07 3.93 -22.98
C SER A 23 27.32 5.27 -22.29
N LEU A 24 26.79 5.47 -21.09
CA LEU A 24 27.19 6.56 -20.21
C LEU A 24 28.16 6.03 -19.16
N SER A 25 29.39 6.56 -19.21
CA SER A 25 30.48 6.32 -18.25
C SER A 25 30.20 7.09 -16.95
N LEU A 26 30.19 6.39 -15.82
CA LEU A 26 30.13 6.98 -14.48
C LEU A 26 31.48 7.59 -14.10
N ALA A 27 31.48 8.84 -13.65
CA ALA A 27 32.62 9.49 -12.99
C ALA A 27 32.38 9.56 -11.47
N PRO A 28 33.40 9.36 -10.61
CA PRO A 28 33.20 9.16 -9.18
C PRO A 28 33.08 10.48 -8.41
N CYS A 29 32.18 10.48 -7.42
CA CYS A 29 31.95 11.56 -6.46
C CYS A 29 33.12 11.64 -5.45
N ARG A 30 33.79 12.79 -5.32
CA ARG A 30 34.79 13.05 -4.26
C ARG A 30 34.19 13.93 -3.16
N SER A 31 34.40 13.48 -1.93
CA SER A 31 34.14 14.16 -0.66
C SER A 31 34.91 15.48 -0.53
N ASN A 32 34.26 16.53 -0.01
CA ASN A 32 34.94 17.75 0.43
C ASN A 32 34.78 17.93 1.95
N ALA A 33 35.87 17.67 2.67
CA ALA A 33 36.10 18.14 4.02
C ALA A 33 37.28 19.13 4.00
N ASN A 34 37.11 20.24 4.72
CA ASN A 34 38.11 21.21 5.17
C ASN A 34 38.94 21.99 4.13
N ARG A 35 38.72 23.30 4.10
CA ARG A 35 39.78 24.28 3.79
C ARG A 35 39.67 25.53 4.65
N LEU A 36 40.48 25.56 5.71
CA LEU A 36 40.94 26.78 6.37
C LEU A 36 41.86 27.54 5.40
N GLY A 37 41.51 28.77 5.08
CA GLY A 37 42.32 29.67 4.25
C GLY A 37 42.49 31.02 4.96
N ARG A 38 43.69 31.25 5.47
CA ARG A 38 44.16 32.54 6.02
C ARG A 38 44.07 33.64 4.96
N TYR A 39 43.61 34.82 5.35
CA TYR A 39 43.95 36.08 4.70
C TYR A 39 44.35 37.10 5.77
N ARG A 40 45.52 37.73 5.59
CA ARG A 40 46.08 38.83 6.39
C ARG A 40 46.29 40.03 5.46
N SER A 41 46.45 41.20 6.09
CA SER A 41 46.71 42.55 5.54
C SER A 41 45.45 43.30 5.08
N GLY A 42 45.20 44.56 5.45
CA GLY A 42 45.88 45.47 6.38
C GLY A 42 45.29 46.87 6.23
N ARG A 43 45.11 47.58 7.35
CA ARG A 43 45.18 49.06 7.42
C ARG A 43 45.24 49.51 8.89
N GLN A 44 46.28 50.28 9.20
CA GLN A 44 46.55 50.97 10.47
C GLN A 44 45.71 52.25 10.57
N ILE A 45 45.29 52.64 11.80
CA ILE A 45 45.32 54.02 12.35
C ILE A 45 45.54 53.93 13.89
N ALA A 46 46.17 54.97 14.45
CA ALA A 46 47.06 55.11 15.62
C ALA A 46 46.43 55.18 17.06
N PRO A 47 47.26 55.26 18.15
CA PRO A 47 46.89 55.02 19.55
C PRO A 47 46.95 56.25 20.49
N SER A 48 46.29 56.14 21.67
CA SER A 48 46.55 56.86 22.95
C SER A 48 45.57 56.27 24.00
N ASP A 49 45.81 56.08 25.30
CA ASP A 49 46.85 56.46 26.25
C ASP A 49 46.90 55.43 27.41
N LEU A 50 48.07 55.34 28.04
CA LEU A 50 48.37 54.62 29.28
C LEU A 50 47.95 55.42 30.53
N ARG A 51 47.63 54.69 31.61
CA ARG A 51 47.79 54.98 33.08
C ARG A 51 46.66 54.24 33.84
N ASP A 52 46.80 53.64 35.01
CA ASP A 52 47.89 53.56 35.97
C ASP A 52 47.75 52.30 36.84
N LEU A 53 48.83 52.01 37.55
CA LEU A 53 49.15 50.84 38.35
C LEU A 53 48.50 50.80 39.76
N ALA A 54 48.33 49.55 40.21
CA ALA A 54 48.68 49.02 41.54
C ALA A 54 47.78 49.25 42.77
N SER A 55 47.43 48.12 43.40
CA SER A 55 47.90 47.67 44.74
C SER A 55 46.76 47.01 45.54
N THR A 56 46.87 45.70 45.81
CA THR A 56 47.08 45.06 47.15
C THR A 56 45.93 45.28 48.14
N GLY A 57 45.40 44.33 48.91
CA GLY A 57 45.84 43.03 49.39
C GLY A 57 44.80 42.51 50.41
N SER A 58 45.07 41.37 51.01
CA SER A 58 44.14 40.44 51.66
C SER A 58 43.69 40.75 53.11
N ILE A 59 42.90 39.79 53.64
CA ILE A 59 42.72 39.34 55.05
C ILE A 59 41.50 39.91 55.84
N SER A 60 40.59 39.00 56.26
CA SER A 60 39.51 39.14 57.26
C SER A 60 40.06 39.24 58.71
N PRO A 61 39.34 39.55 59.83
CA PRO A 61 38.12 38.84 60.29
C PRO A 61 37.12 39.60 61.25
N LEU A 62 36.00 38.93 61.58
CA LEU A 62 35.19 38.87 62.82
C LEU A 62 34.86 40.14 63.67
N CYS A 63 33.56 40.40 63.91
CA CYS A 63 32.88 40.51 65.23
C CYS A 63 31.46 41.16 65.14
N THR A 64 30.41 40.43 65.57
CA THR A 64 29.47 40.66 66.72
C THR A 64 28.13 41.38 66.44
N ASP A 65 27.04 40.60 66.42
CA ASP A 65 25.66 40.70 66.99
C ASP A 65 24.95 42.07 67.28
N PRO A 66 23.59 42.18 67.43
CA PRO A 66 22.57 41.12 67.61
C PRO A 66 21.21 41.26 66.84
N VAL A 67 20.53 40.11 66.76
CA VAL A 67 19.07 39.83 66.87
C VAL A 67 18.06 40.98 66.67
N ARG A 68 17.29 40.90 65.57
CA ARG A 68 15.87 41.31 65.55
C ARG A 68 15.01 40.15 65.07
N ARG A 69 14.10 39.72 65.95
CA ARG A 69 13.09 38.69 65.68
C ARG A 69 12.10 39.19 64.62
N THR A 70 12.05 38.51 63.49
CA THR A 70 10.87 38.47 62.63
C THR A 70 10.56 37.01 62.34
N THR A 71 9.45 36.55 62.90
CA THR A 71 8.83 35.25 62.65
C THR A 71 8.43 35.15 61.18
N MET A 72 8.92 34.13 60.47
CA MET A 72 8.33 33.66 59.21
C MET A 72 8.02 32.16 59.30
N PRO A 73 6.88 31.73 58.72
CA PRO A 73 6.26 30.45 59.04
C PRO A 73 6.94 29.25 58.35
N LEU A 74 6.88 28.14 59.05
CA LEU A 74 7.33 26.81 58.67
C LEU A 74 6.49 26.26 57.50
N SER A 75 6.89 26.46 56.25
CA SER A 75 6.26 25.82 55.08
C SER A 75 7.15 25.78 53.84
N VAL A 76 8.39 25.26 53.92
CA VAL A 76 9.11 24.78 52.72
C VAL A 76 10.03 23.60 53.09
N VAL A 77 9.42 22.44 53.32
CA VAL A 77 10.08 21.14 53.12
C VAL A 77 9.20 20.42 52.09
N PHE A 78 9.82 19.76 51.11
CA PHE A 78 9.24 19.13 49.91
C PHE A 78 9.24 19.95 48.60
N ALA A 79 10.35 20.62 48.28
CA ALA A 79 10.61 21.10 46.92
C ALA A 79 12.01 20.69 46.40
N LEU A 80 12.52 19.53 46.82
CA LEU A 80 13.82 19.01 46.35
C LEU A 80 13.88 17.47 46.31
N ILE A 81 12.76 16.82 45.96
CA ILE A 81 12.72 15.44 45.43
C ILE A 81 11.60 15.40 44.37
N ALA A 82 11.81 16.07 43.24
CA ALA A 82 10.96 15.98 42.06
C ALA A 82 11.75 16.36 40.79
N LEU A 83 13.01 15.92 40.71
CA LEU A 83 13.87 16.11 39.53
C LEU A 83 14.60 14.81 39.18
N LEU A 84 13.91 13.68 39.30
CA LEU A 84 14.31 12.38 38.75
C LEU A 84 13.01 11.64 38.41
N ALA A 85 12.67 11.63 37.11
CA ALA A 85 11.68 10.81 36.40
C ALA A 85 10.74 11.65 35.52
N LEU A 86 11.33 12.30 34.52
CA LEU A 86 10.64 12.47 33.25
C LEU A 86 11.61 11.96 32.20
N ASP A 87 11.58 10.66 31.93
CA ASP A 87 12.07 10.13 30.66
C ASP A 87 11.22 10.79 29.57
N PRO A 88 11.78 11.68 28.74
CA PRO A 88 11.06 12.23 27.61
C PRO A 88 11.32 11.27 26.46
N ASP A 89 10.74 10.06 26.46
CA ASP A 89 10.63 9.19 25.27
C ASP A 89 9.96 7.83 25.56
N ILE A 90 8.87 7.83 26.33
CA ILE A 90 7.83 6.81 26.08
C ILE A 90 6.67 7.54 25.43
N ALA A 91 6.83 7.84 24.14
CA ALA A 91 5.66 8.12 23.30
C ALA A 91 4.77 6.87 23.41
N ALA A 92 3.68 6.96 24.17
CA ALA A 92 2.70 5.89 24.25
C ALA A 92 2.31 5.52 22.81
N ALA A 93 2.50 4.25 22.44
CA ALA A 93 2.18 3.79 21.10
C ALA A 93 0.74 4.21 20.77
N GLN A 94 0.55 4.98 19.69
CA GLN A 94 -0.78 5.43 19.31
C GLN A 94 -1.70 4.22 19.15
N PRO A 95 -2.95 4.28 19.63
CA PRO A 95 -3.87 3.16 19.46
C PRO A 95 -4.03 2.84 17.97
N LEU A 96 -4.27 1.57 17.65
CA LEU A 96 -4.65 1.17 16.30
C LEU A 96 -5.95 1.86 15.92
N ARG A 97 -5.99 2.44 14.72
CA ARG A 97 -7.22 3.02 14.19
C ARG A 97 -8.23 1.93 13.88
N GLN A 98 -9.51 2.27 13.98
CA GLN A 98 -10.62 1.38 13.66
C GLN A 98 -11.74 2.21 13.07
N ALA A 99 -12.40 1.66 12.05
CA ALA A 99 -13.60 2.23 11.45
C ALA A 99 -14.68 1.15 11.27
N THR A 100 -15.93 1.59 11.34
CA THR A 100 -17.11 0.73 11.13
C THR A 100 -17.95 1.30 10.00
N PHE A 101 -18.49 0.42 9.16
CA PHE A 101 -19.22 0.77 7.96
C PHE A 101 -20.44 -0.13 7.81
N GLU A 102 -21.53 0.44 7.29
CA GLU A 102 -22.61 -0.30 6.65
C GLU A 102 -22.36 -0.28 5.14
N VAL A 103 -22.03 -1.42 4.55
CA VAL A 103 -21.62 -1.52 3.15
C VAL A 103 -22.74 -2.10 2.32
N ARG A 104 -22.91 -1.55 1.11
CA ARG A 104 -23.80 -2.07 0.08
C ARG A 104 -23.02 -2.28 -1.22
N ASN A 105 -22.98 -3.52 -1.70
CA ASN A 105 -22.31 -3.92 -2.94
C ASN A 105 -23.35 -4.39 -3.96
N GLU A 106 -23.51 -3.66 -5.07
CA GLU A 106 -24.46 -4.01 -6.13
C GLU A 106 -23.73 -4.45 -7.39
N ILE A 107 -24.12 -5.60 -7.94
CA ILE A 107 -23.69 -6.08 -9.25
C ILE A 107 -24.92 -6.10 -10.16
N LYS A 108 -24.89 -5.26 -11.19
CA LYS A 108 -25.96 -5.14 -12.17
C LYS A 108 -25.48 -5.69 -13.51
N ILE A 109 -26.19 -6.68 -14.03
CA ILE A 109 -25.80 -7.46 -15.19
C ILE A 109 -26.85 -7.29 -16.28
N LYS A 110 -26.42 -6.85 -17.46
CA LYS A 110 -27.25 -6.87 -18.66
C LYS A 110 -27.31 -8.30 -19.18
N VAL A 111 -28.51 -8.84 -19.36
CA VAL A 111 -28.69 -10.18 -19.91
C VAL A 111 -28.88 -10.05 -21.43
N PRO A 112 -28.00 -10.65 -22.26
CA PRO A 112 -28.19 -10.65 -23.70
C PRO A 112 -29.49 -11.36 -24.11
N GLU A 113 -30.18 -10.83 -25.13
CA GLU A 113 -31.36 -11.48 -25.69
C GLU A 113 -31.01 -12.86 -26.23
N GLY A 114 -31.81 -13.87 -25.89
CA GLY A 114 -31.58 -15.26 -26.30
C GLY A 114 -30.49 -15.99 -25.53
N ALA A 115 -29.95 -15.41 -24.44
CA ALA A 115 -29.02 -16.11 -23.55
C ALA A 115 -29.65 -17.41 -23.04
N GLN A 116 -28.94 -18.53 -23.19
CA GLN A 116 -29.40 -19.84 -22.71
C GLN A 116 -28.91 -20.12 -21.30
N ARG A 117 -27.77 -19.53 -20.92
CA ARG A 117 -27.15 -19.75 -19.62
C ARG A 117 -26.41 -18.50 -19.16
N LEU A 118 -26.73 -18.02 -17.97
CA LEU A 118 -26.00 -16.97 -17.28
C LEU A 118 -25.41 -17.54 -15.99
N ARG A 119 -24.11 -17.34 -15.79
CA ARG A 119 -23.42 -17.70 -14.54
C ARG A 119 -22.70 -16.51 -13.96
N VAL A 120 -22.79 -16.37 -12.66
CA VAL A 120 -22.26 -15.23 -11.92
C VAL A 120 -21.53 -15.73 -10.69
N TRP A 121 -20.29 -15.29 -10.54
CA TRP A 121 -19.51 -15.43 -9.33
C TRP A 121 -19.24 -14.05 -8.74
N VAL A 122 -19.61 -13.81 -7.49
CA VAL A 122 -19.36 -12.52 -6.81
C VAL A 122 -18.48 -12.78 -5.59
N ALA A 123 -17.37 -12.03 -5.48
CA ALA A 123 -16.51 -12.12 -4.30
C ALA A 123 -17.22 -11.54 -3.08
N LEU A 124 -17.38 -12.37 -2.05
CA LEU A 124 -17.99 -11.95 -0.80
C LEU A 124 -16.96 -11.27 0.12
N PRO A 125 -17.37 -10.43 1.07
CA PRO A 125 -16.45 -9.93 2.08
C PRO A 125 -15.90 -11.10 2.91
N GLN A 126 -14.58 -11.16 3.05
CA GLN A 126 -13.91 -12.26 3.76
C GLN A 126 -14.05 -12.11 5.28
N ASP A 127 -14.40 -13.18 5.98
CA ASP A 127 -14.62 -13.21 7.43
C ASP A 127 -13.47 -13.87 8.22
N ASN A 128 -12.42 -14.28 7.51
CA ASN A 128 -11.22 -14.91 8.06
C ASN A 128 -10.00 -13.99 8.09
N ASP A 129 -10.16 -12.70 7.77
CA ASP A 129 -9.07 -11.72 7.84
C ASP A 129 -8.98 -11.13 9.26
N PRO A 130 -7.84 -11.25 9.97
CA PRO A 130 -7.75 -10.88 11.38
C PRO A 130 -8.02 -9.40 11.69
N ALA A 131 -7.92 -8.51 10.71
CA ALA A 131 -8.19 -7.08 10.89
C ALA A 131 -9.58 -6.69 10.36
N GLN A 132 -10.39 -7.64 9.88
CA GLN A 132 -11.73 -7.42 9.33
C GLN A 132 -12.76 -8.26 10.07
N GLN A 133 -13.87 -7.62 10.45
CA GLN A 133 -15.03 -8.31 10.99
C GLN A 133 -16.26 -7.98 10.15
N VAL A 134 -16.84 -9.01 9.55
CA VAL A 134 -18.08 -8.93 8.78
C VAL A 134 -19.25 -9.32 9.68
N ARG A 135 -20.35 -8.56 9.63
CA ARG A 135 -21.58 -8.81 10.39
C ARG A 135 -22.79 -8.69 9.49
N ASP A 136 -23.86 -9.40 9.82
CA ASP A 136 -25.19 -9.25 9.22
C ASP A 136 -25.20 -9.28 7.68
N LEU A 137 -24.36 -10.14 7.07
CA LEU A 137 -24.33 -10.30 5.61
C LEU A 137 -25.69 -10.78 5.10
N LYS A 138 -26.33 -9.96 4.27
CA LYS A 138 -27.56 -10.27 3.54
C LYS A 138 -27.30 -10.17 2.05
N ILE A 139 -27.88 -11.09 1.31
CA ILE A 139 -27.75 -11.20 -0.14
C ILE A 139 -29.15 -11.25 -0.74
N GLU A 140 -29.44 -10.31 -1.62
CA GLU A 140 -30.64 -10.27 -2.45
C GLU A 140 -30.26 -10.58 -3.89
N ALA A 141 -30.90 -11.59 -4.48
CA ALA A 141 -30.70 -11.98 -5.87
C ALA A 141 -32.01 -12.54 -6.44
N PRO A 142 -32.28 -12.36 -7.75
CA PRO A 142 -33.52 -12.81 -8.38
C PRO A 142 -33.55 -14.31 -8.70
N TYR A 143 -32.43 -15.02 -8.53
CA TYR A 143 -32.33 -16.47 -8.71
C TYR A 143 -31.74 -17.11 -7.46
N ALA A 144 -31.94 -18.42 -7.34
CA ALA A 144 -31.28 -19.22 -6.32
C ALA A 144 -29.77 -19.10 -6.45
N TYR A 145 -29.10 -18.98 -5.32
CA TYR A 145 -27.65 -18.88 -5.23
C TYR A 145 -27.14 -19.82 -4.15
N ARG A 146 -25.83 -20.07 -4.18
CA ARG A 146 -25.09 -20.70 -3.08
C ARG A 146 -23.80 -19.95 -2.84
N THR A 147 -23.14 -20.27 -1.74
CA THR A 147 -21.83 -19.72 -1.41
C THR A 147 -20.82 -20.84 -1.31
N ASP A 148 -19.73 -20.71 -2.06
CA ASP A 148 -18.62 -21.67 -2.13
C ASP A 148 -17.30 -20.93 -1.88
N ARG A 149 -16.17 -21.60 -2.16
CA ARG A 149 -14.85 -21.00 -2.20
C ARG A 149 -14.20 -21.20 -3.57
N ASP A 150 -13.39 -20.23 -3.99
CA ASP A 150 -12.46 -20.39 -5.12
C ASP A 150 -11.25 -21.27 -4.73
N SER A 151 -10.34 -21.52 -5.68
CA SER A 151 -9.10 -22.28 -5.45
C SER A 151 -8.11 -21.65 -4.48
N GLU A 152 -8.31 -20.38 -4.12
CA GLU A 152 -7.52 -19.66 -3.11
C GLU A 152 -8.21 -19.63 -1.75
N GLY A 153 -9.41 -20.21 -1.66
CA GLY A 153 -10.21 -20.27 -0.45
C GLY A 153 -11.03 -19.02 -0.20
N SER A 154 -11.08 -18.04 -1.10
CA SER A 154 -11.92 -16.85 -0.93
C SER A 154 -13.39 -17.25 -1.01
N ARG A 155 -14.24 -16.70 -0.12
CA ARG A 155 -15.69 -16.89 -0.18
C ARG A 155 -16.26 -16.23 -1.43
N VAL A 156 -17.08 -16.97 -2.16
CA VAL A 156 -17.68 -16.53 -3.43
C VAL A 156 -19.15 -16.94 -3.47
N LEU A 157 -20.03 -16.02 -3.83
CA LEU A 157 -21.40 -16.33 -4.22
C LEU A 157 -21.39 -16.88 -5.64
N TYR A 158 -22.13 -17.96 -5.87
CA TYR A 158 -22.45 -18.48 -7.19
C TYR A 158 -23.95 -18.43 -7.46
N LEU A 159 -24.31 -17.90 -8.62
CA LEU A 159 -25.67 -17.89 -9.16
C LEU A 159 -25.64 -18.39 -10.60
N GLU A 160 -26.61 -19.22 -10.96
CA GLU A 160 -26.83 -19.70 -12.32
C GLU A 160 -28.30 -19.54 -12.70
N ALA A 161 -28.54 -18.94 -13.87
CA ALA A 161 -29.85 -18.86 -14.48
C ALA A 161 -29.82 -19.60 -15.82
N THR A 162 -30.78 -20.50 -16.02
CA THR A 162 -31.00 -21.21 -17.29
C THR A 162 -32.17 -20.55 -18.01
N ASP A 163 -31.99 -20.29 -19.32
CA ASP A 163 -32.95 -19.59 -20.17
C ASP A 163 -33.53 -18.31 -19.52
N PRO A 164 -32.67 -17.40 -19.00
CA PRO A 164 -33.10 -16.20 -18.30
C PRO A 164 -33.98 -15.32 -19.19
N LYS A 165 -35.14 -14.89 -18.64
CA LYS A 165 -36.10 -14.01 -19.35
C LYS A 165 -35.93 -12.54 -19.00
N ASP A 166 -35.25 -12.24 -17.89
CA ASP A 166 -34.95 -10.88 -17.49
C ASP A 166 -33.97 -10.23 -18.47
N LYS A 167 -34.16 -8.94 -18.76
CA LYS A 167 -33.18 -8.14 -19.53
C LYS A 167 -32.03 -7.65 -18.65
N GLU A 168 -32.22 -7.64 -17.34
CA GLU A 168 -31.26 -7.19 -16.34
C GLU A 168 -31.40 -8.04 -15.07
N LEU A 169 -30.26 -8.44 -14.50
CA LEU A 169 -30.16 -9.14 -13.22
C LEU A 169 -29.39 -8.26 -12.24
N THR A 170 -29.91 -8.08 -11.02
CA THR A 170 -29.21 -7.33 -9.95
C THR A 170 -28.97 -8.22 -8.73
N ILE A 171 -27.72 -8.31 -8.28
CA ILE A 171 -27.32 -8.93 -7.02
C ILE A 171 -26.91 -7.83 -6.06
N VAL A 172 -27.46 -7.84 -4.84
CA VAL A 172 -27.15 -6.86 -3.79
C VAL A 172 -26.66 -7.57 -2.55
N GLU A 173 -25.47 -7.19 -2.09
CA GLU A 173 -24.92 -7.62 -0.80
C GLU A 173 -24.97 -6.43 0.15
N THR A 174 -25.48 -6.64 1.36
CA THR A 174 -25.39 -5.65 2.45
C THR A 174 -24.76 -6.30 3.67
N PHE A 175 -23.86 -5.58 4.34
CA PHE A 175 -23.17 -6.10 5.53
C PHE A 175 -22.62 -4.97 6.39
N GLY A 176 -22.53 -5.24 7.70
CA GLY A 176 -21.71 -4.45 8.61
C GLY A 176 -20.24 -4.86 8.49
N LEU A 177 -19.34 -3.88 8.47
CA LEU A 177 -17.90 -4.08 8.40
C LEU A 177 -17.22 -3.28 9.51
N THR A 178 -16.49 -3.95 10.39
CA THR A 178 -15.52 -3.28 11.26
C THR A 178 -14.12 -3.63 10.77
N ARG A 179 -13.32 -2.61 10.45
CA ARG A 179 -11.96 -2.75 9.97
C ARG A 179 -11.00 -2.08 10.96
N ARG A 180 -9.94 -2.79 11.32
CA ARG A 180 -8.82 -2.27 12.10
C ARG A 180 -7.64 -1.98 11.19
N GLU A 181 -6.89 -0.96 11.54
CA GLU A 181 -5.57 -0.70 10.98
C GLU A 181 -4.67 -1.92 11.21
N ILE A 182 -3.90 -2.26 10.19
CA ILE A 182 -2.83 -3.27 10.30
C ILE A 182 -1.54 -2.53 10.60
N ARG A 183 -0.84 -2.97 11.64
CA ARG A 183 0.55 -2.59 11.92
C ARG A 183 1.35 -3.84 12.27
N ASP A 184 2.09 -4.37 11.30
CA ASP A 184 2.83 -5.63 11.43
C ASP A 184 4.10 -5.52 12.29
N GLN A 185 4.44 -4.31 12.75
CA GLN A 185 5.63 -4.03 13.57
C GLN A 185 6.91 -4.59 12.92
N VAL A 186 7.11 -4.24 11.66
CA VAL A 186 8.16 -4.81 10.81
C VAL A 186 9.54 -4.53 11.41
N ASP A 187 10.14 -5.58 11.97
CA ASP A 187 11.46 -5.58 12.58
C ASP A 187 12.29 -6.70 11.96
N ALA A 188 13.23 -6.31 11.09
CA ALA A 188 14.08 -7.26 10.39
C ALA A 188 14.92 -8.13 11.34
N SER A 189 15.22 -7.67 12.55
CA SER A 189 16.00 -8.45 13.54
C SER A 189 15.23 -9.66 14.08
N LYS A 190 13.90 -9.63 14.00
CA LYS A 190 13.02 -10.76 14.36
C LYS A 190 12.80 -11.73 13.21
N ALA A 191 13.28 -11.40 12.01
CA ALA A 191 13.20 -12.26 10.84
C ALA A 191 14.50 -13.03 10.61
N ARG A 192 14.39 -14.29 10.18
CA ARG A 192 15.52 -15.10 9.70
C ARG A 192 15.41 -15.39 8.19
N PRO A 193 16.51 -15.74 7.51
CA PRO A 193 16.45 -16.23 6.14
C PRO A 193 15.46 -17.40 5.99
N LEU A 194 14.78 -17.47 4.84
CA LEU A 194 13.94 -18.63 4.49
C LEU A 194 14.82 -19.87 4.26
N THR A 195 14.46 -20.96 4.90
CA THR A 195 15.02 -22.29 4.66
C THR A 195 14.31 -22.97 3.48
N ASP A 196 14.87 -24.09 3.03
CA ASP A 196 14.20 -24.92 2.01
C ASP A 196 12.89 -25.51 2.51
N ALA A 197 12.77 -25.80 3.81
CA ALA A 197 11.52 -26.25 4.42
C ALA A 197 10.45 -25.15 4.41
N ASP A 198 10.83 -23.89 4.67
CA ASP A 198 9.89 -22.76 4.55
C ASP A 198 9.44 -22.61 3.09
N ARG A 199 10.38 -22.67 2.14
CA ARG A 199 10.05 -22.59 0.70
C ARG A 199 9.15 -23.73 0.25
N ALA A 200 9.41 -24.95 0.69
CA ALA A 200 8.56 -26.10 0.39
C ALA A 200 7.15 -25.94 0.97
N ARG A 201 7.02 -25.45 2.21
CA ARG A 201 5.72 -25.17 2.84
C ARG A 201 4.91 -24.12 2.08
N PHE A 202 5.57 -23.12 1.50
CA PHE A 202 4.94 -22.03 0.77
C PHE A 202 5.13 -22.12 -0.74
N ALA A 203 5.38 -23.31 -1.29
CA ALA A 203 5.71 -23.51 -2.70
C ALA A 203 4.70 -22.85 -3.66
N LYS A 204 3.39 -23.00 -3.39
CA LYS A 204 2.31 -22.34 -4.13
C LYS A 204 2.49 -20.81 -4.26
N TYR A 205 3.00 -20.16 -3.21
CA TYR A 205 3.17 -18.70 -3.15
C TYR A 205 4.50 -18.23 -3.74
N LEU A 206 5.33 -19.16 -4.23
CA LEU A 206 6.57 -18.91 -4.96
C LEU A 206 6.39 -19.09 -6.47
N GLU A 207 5.30 -19.72 -6.90
CA GLU A 207 5.06 -20.05 -8.31
C GLU A 207 4.81 -18.81 -9.16
N ALA A 208 5.30 -18.87 -10.40
CA ALA A 208 4.87 -17.94 -11.44
C ALA A 208 3.43 -18.24 -11.84
N ASN A 209 2.73 -17.22 -12.33
CA ASN A 209 1.42 -17.37 -12.92
C ASN A 209 1.33 -16.51 -14.20
N LYS A 210 0.15 -16.41 -14.81
CA LYS A 210 -0.01 -15.79 -16.14
C LYS A 210 0.53 -14.36 -16.23
N HIS A 211 0.49 -13.62 -15.12
CA HIS A 211 0.79 -12.20 -15.08
C HIS A 211 1.74 -11.77 -13.96
N VAL A 212 2.11 -12.71 -13.08
CA VAL A 212 3.23 -12.65 -12.12
C VAL A 212 4.30 -13.62 -12.64
N VAL A 213 5.16 -13.13 -13.52
CA VAL A 213 6.12 -13.96 -14.28
C VAL A 213 7.49 -13.99 -13.60
N ILE A 214 8.18 -15.14 -13.67
CA ILE A 214 9.52 -15.33 -13.09
C ILE A 214 10.47 -15.84 -14.18
N ASP A 215 10.79 -14.98 -15.13
CA ASP A 215 11.71 -15.28 -16.23
C ASP A 215 13.16 -14.85 -15.91
N ASN A 216 14.06 -14.98 -16.89
CA ASN A 216 15.47 -14.63 -16.73
C ASN A 216 15.70 -13.12 -16.55
N GLU A 217 14.86 -12.26 -17.11
CA GLU A 217 14.96 -10.82 -16.94
C GLU A 217 14.60 -10.43 -15.51
N ILE A 218 13.49 -10.97 -14.99
CA ILE A 218 13.06 -10.76 -13.61
C ILE A 218 14.11 -11.29 -12.62
N LYS A 219 14.63 -12.51 -12.81
CA LYS A 219 15.67 -13.07 -11.93
C LYS A 219 16.92 -12.21 -11.89
N LYS A 220 17.43 -11.81 -13.06
CA LYS A 220 18.62 -10.98 -13.16
C LYS A 220 18.43 -9.63 -12.45
N LEU A 221 17.30 -8.97 -12.71
CA LEU A 221 16.98 -7.71 -12.08
C LEU A 221 16.84 -7.84 -10.56
N THR A 222 16.17 -8.89 -10.08
CA THR A 222 16.08 -9.19 -8.65
C THR A 222 17.45 -9.37 -8.02
N ASP A 223 18.36 -10.11 -8.65
CA ASP A 223 19.72 -10.31 -8.12
C ASP A 223 20.51 -8.99 -8.06
N GLU A 224 20.35 -8.12 -9.07
CA GLU A 224 20.94 -6.77 -9.08
C GLU A 224 20.42 -5.89 -7.94
N ILE A 225 19.10 -5.92 -7.66
CA ILE A 225 18.48 -5.11 -6.61
C ILE A 225 18.84 -5.63 -5.22
N VAL A 226 18.70 -6.94 -5.00
CA VAL A 226 18.80 -7.54 -3.66
C VAL A 226 20.26 -7.78 -3.26
N GLY A 227 21.09 -8.18 -4.20
CA GLY A 227 22.49 -8.56 -3.98
C GLY A 227 22.63 -9.75 -3.03
N SER A 228 23.54 -9.63 -2.06
CA SER A 228 23.81 -10.67 -1.06
C SER A 228 22.87 -10.65 0.14
N GLU A 229 21.82 -9.83 0.14
CA GLU A 229 20.88 -9.78 1.25
C GLU A 229 20.10 -11.09 1.38
N THR A 230 20.04 -11.62 2.60
CA THR A 230 19.40 -12.91 2.93
C THR A 230 18.24 -12.76 3.89
N ASN A 231 18.13 -11.63 4.59
CA ASN A 231 16.99 -11.30 5.42
C ASN A 231 15.79 -10.95 4.51
N PRO A 232 14.67 -11.67 4.60
CA PRO A 232 13.53 -11.45 3.70
C PRO A 232 12.90 -10.08 3.85
N VAL A 233 12.91 -9.48 5.04
CA VAL A 233 12.36 -8.14 5.27
C VAL A 233 13.22 -7.08 4.57
N LEU A 234 14.54 -7.17 4.71
CA LEU A 234 15.47 -6.24 4.06
C LEU A 234 15.47 -6.40 2.54
N ALA A 235 15.42 -7.66 2.04
CA ALA A 235 15.28 -7.93 0.62
C ALA A 235 13.95 -7.39 0.05
N ALA A 236 12.83 -7.65 0.74
CA ALA A 236 11.52 -7.12 0.38
C ALA A 236 11.51 -5.58 0.34
N ARG A 237 12.16 -4.93 1.31
CA ARG A 237 12.28 -3.46 1.33
C ARG A 237 13.08 -2.93 0.14
N LYS A 238 14.21 -3.55 -0.22
CA LYS A 238 14.98 -3.15 -1.41
C LYS A 238 14.15 -3.25 -2.69
N LEU A 239 13.35 -4.30 -2.83
CA LEU A 239 12.44 -4.47 -3.97
C LEU A 239 11.34 -3.41 -3.98
N TYR A 240 10.78 -3.11 -2.81
CA TYR A 240 9.78 -2.05 -2.63
C TYR A 240 10.32 -0.68 -3.03
N ASP A 241 11.50 -0.31 -2.52
CA ASP A 241 12.18 0.95 -2.85
C ASP A 241 12.50 1.04 -4.33
N TRP A 242 13.01 -0.05 -4.92
CA TRP A 242 13.31 -0.06 -6.34
C TRP A 242 12.04 0.17 -7.19
N VAL A 243 10.89 -0.42 -6.83
CA VAL A 243 9.63 -0.17 -7.55
C VAL A 243 9.24 1.32 -7.44
N LEU A 244 9.33 1.92 -6.25
CA LEU A 244 9.02 3.35 -6.05
C LEU A 244 9.95 4.29 -6.83
N GLU A 245 11.23 3.91 -6.97
CA GLU A 245 12.23 4.69 -7.69
C GLU A 245 12.10 4.56 -9.22
N ASN A 246 11.51 3.47 -9.71
CA ASN A 246 11.59 3.10 -11.13
C ASN A 246 10.24 2.97 -11.83
N VAL A 247 9.11 3.08 -11.13
CA VAL A 247 7.77 2.94 -11.69
C VAL A 247 6.87 4.04 -11.15
N GLU A 248 6.09 4.67 -12.03
CA GLU A 248 5.13 5.70 -11.63
C GLU A 248 3.69 5.22 -11.81
N TYR A 249 2.84 5.44 -10.81
CA TYR A 249 1.43 5.09 -10.91
C TYR A 249 0.81 5.94 -12.02
N TRP A 250 0.08 5.29 -12.94
CA TRP A 250 -0.40 5.95 -14.16
C TRP A 250 -1.27 7.19 -13.91
N VAL A 251 -1.95 7.26 -12.76
CA VAL A 251 -2.79 8.40 -12.35
C VAL A 251 -1.98 9.66 -12.10
N LYS A 252 -0.65 9.59 -11.88
CA LYS A 252 0.19 10.79 -11.76
C LYS A 252 0.23 11.59 -13.07
N ASP A 253 0.21 10.93 -14.22
CA ASP A 253 0.17 11.55 -15.55
C ASP A 253 -0.69 10.71 -16.52
N PRO A 254 -2.03 10.78 -16.40
CA PRO A 254 -2.93 9.92 -17.16
C PRO A 254 -2.95 10.22 -18.66
N LYS A 255 -2.36 11.33 -19.10
CA LYS A 255 -2.20 11.66 -20.53
C LYS A 255 -1.14 10.79 -21.18
N ASN A 256 0.01 10.64 -20.53
CA ASN A 256 1.17 9.95 -21.10
C ASN A 256 1.40 8.55 -20.53
N LYS A 257 0.82 8.25 -19.36
CA LYS A 257 0.96 6.98 -18.68
C LYS A 257 -0.34 6.17 -18.72
N LYS A 258 -0.19 4.86 -18.78
CA LYS A 258 -1.30 3.90 -18.81
C LYS A 258 -1.00 2.74 -17.87
N ALA A 259 -2.04 1.97 -17.60
CA ALA A 259 -1.97 0.71 -16.88
C ALA A 259 -2.30 -0.43 -17.84
N SER A 260 -1.85 -1.65 -17.51
CA SER A 260 -2.28 -2.79 -18.29
C SER A 260 -3.73 -3.17 -17.93
N PRO A 261 -4.47 -3.80 -18.85
CA PRO A 261 -5.83 -4.24 -18.57
C PRO A 261 -5.91 -5.41 -17.60
N VAL A 262 -4.77 -6.05 -17.30
CA VAL A 262 -4.72 -7.32 -16.58
C VAL A 262 -3.88 -7.25 -15.31
N GLY A 263 -3.11 -6.18 -15.08
CA GLY A 263 -2.10 -6.13 -14.02
C GLY A 263 -0.91 -7.03 -14.36
N SER A 264 -0.01 -6.59 -15.23
CA SER A 264 1.04 -7.43 -15.83
C SER A 264 2.43 -6.98 -15.38
N THR A 265 3.20 -7.91 -14.80
CA THR A 265 4.62 -7.72 -14.50
C THR A 265 5.39 -7.19 -15.71
N SER A 266 5.27 -7.86 -16.86
CA SER A 266 6.04 -7.51 -18.05
C SER A 266 5.66 -6.13 -18.58
N TYR A 267 4.38 -5.76 -18.52
CA TYR A 267 3.94 -4.41 -18.88
C TYR A 267 4.54 -3.37 -17.94
N CYS A 268 4.39 -3.57 -16.63
CA CYS A 268 4.84 -2.65 -15.61
C CYS A 268 6.36 -2.40 -15.70
N LEU A 269 7.13 -3.47 -15.86
CA LEU A 269 8.58 -3.40 -16.04
C LEU A 269 9.00 -2.69 -17.34
N THR A 270 8.28 -2.96 -18.44
CA THR A 270 8.63 -2.39 -19.76
C THR A 270 8.31 -0.91 -19.82
N PHE A 271 7.11 -0.52 -19.40
CA PHE A 271 6.61 0.85 -19.57
C PHE A 271 6.87 1.75 -18.36
N ARG A 272 7.33 1.19 -17.24
CA ARG A 272 7.59 1.94 -15.98
C ARG A 272 6.36 2.71 -15.50
N THR A 273 5.19 2.13 -15.74
CA THR A 273 3.89 2.64 -15.31
C THR A 273 2.92 1.50 -15.07
N GLY A 274 1.90 1.73 -14.25
CA GLY A 274 0.89 0.73 -13.94
C GLY A 274 -0.20 1.24 -13.00
N ASN A 275 -1.22 0.41 -12.79
CA ASN A 275 -2.14 0.53 -11.67
C ASN A 275 -1.70 -0.34 -10.48
N CYS A 276 -2.50 -0.39 -9.41
CA CYS A 276 -2.22 -1.22 -8.25
C CYS A 276 -1.94 -2.69 -8.59
N THR A 277 -2.67 -3.29 -9.53
CA THR A 277 -2.42 -4.69 -9.89
C THR A 277 -1.11 -4.86 -10.65
N ASP A 278 -0.75 -3.92 -11.53
CA ASP A 278 0.56 -3.93 -12.23
C ASP A 278 1.72 -3.83 -11.25
N PHE A 279 1.64 -2.90 -10.29
CA PHE A 279 2.63 -2.67 -9.24
C PHE A 279 2.84 -3.91 -8.38
N GLU A 280 1.76 -4.45 -7.82
CA GLU A 280 1.85 -5.62 -6.95
C GLU A 280 2.28 -6.88 -7.72
N SER A 281 1.96 -6.98 -9.02
CA SER A 281 2.44 -8.08 -9.85
C SER A 281 3.94 -7.98 -10.12
N LEU A 282 4.45 -6.79 -10.44
CA LEU A 282 5.89 -6.59 -10.62
C LEU A 282 6.66 -6.88 -9.33
N TRP A 283 6.19 -6.32 -8.21
CA TRP A 283 6.82 -6.53 -6.92
C TRP A 283 6.79 -8.02 -6.52
N ALA A 284 5.65 -8.69 -6.66
CA ALA A 284 5.51 -10.11 -6.37
C ALA A 284 6.43 -10.97 -7.25
N SER A 285 6.56 -10.66 -8.55
CA SER A 285 7.47 -11.37 -9.45
C SER A 285 8.92 -11.25 -9.02
N LEU A 286 9.36 -10.04 -8.64
CA LEU A 286 10.71 -9.80 -8.15
C LEU A 286 10.98 -10.55 -6.83
N ALA A 287 10.01 -10.53 -5.91
CA ALA A 287 10.12 -11.19 -4.61
C ALA A 287 10.11 -12.73 -4.73
N ARG A 288 9.23 -13.29 -5.56
CA ARG A 288 9.18 -14.74 -5.83
C ARG A 288 10.46 -15.22 -6.54
N ALA A 289 11.03 -14.40 -7.42
CA ALA A 289 12.34 -14.70 -8.02
C ALA A 289 13.47 -14.81 -6.98
N ARG A 290 13.34 -14.11 -5.84
CA ARG A 290 14.25 -14.22 -4.69
C ARG A 290 13.90 -15.35 -3.72
N GLY A 291 12.86 -16.13 -4.00
CA GLY A 291 12.39 -17.18 -3.10
C GLY A 291 11.62 -16.66 -1.88
N ILE A 292 11.05 -15.45 -1.97
CA ILE A 292 10.18 -14.87 -0.95
C ILE A 292 8.72 -15.16 -1.34
N PRO A 293 7.96 -15.91 -0.53
CA PRO A 293 6.55 -16.20 -0.80
C PRO A 293 5.70 -14.93 -0.77
N THR A 294 4.81 -14.76 -1.76
CA THR A 294 3.95 -13.58 -1.85
C THR A 294 2.49 -13.91 -2.16
N GLN A 295 1.60 -13.06 -1.66
CA GLN A 295 0.18 -13.05 -2.00
C GLN A 295 -0.25 -11.66 -2.47
N ILE A 296 -1.24 -11.61 -3.36
CA ILE A 296 -1.90 -10.36 -3.74
C ILE A 296 -3.31 -10.40 -3.16
N VAL A 297 -3.71 -9.38 -2.43
CA VAL A 297 -5.03 -9.27 -1.81
C VAL A 297 -5.86 -8.27 -2.59
N TYR A 298 -7.06 -8.69 -3.00
CA TYR A 298 -7.99 -7.87 -3.75
C TYR A 298 -9.15 -7.41 -2.87
N GLY A 299 -9.45 -6.12 -2.98
CA GLY A 299 -10.39 -5.44 -2.11
C GLY A 299 -10.95 -4.16 -2.71
N SER A 300 -11.50 -3.32 -1.85
CA SER A 300 -11.90 -1.94 -2.16
C SER A 300 -11.52 -1.02 -1.02
N PHE A 301 -11.33 0.26 -1.34
CA PHE A 301 -11.32 1.31 -0.33
C PHE A 301 -12.74 1.73 0.05
N LEU A 302 -12.90 2.30 1.23
CA LEU A 302 -14.12 3.00 1.68
C LEU A 302 -13.75 4.47 1.88
N LYS A 303 -13.81 5.24 0.78
CA LYS A 303 -13.20 6.56 0.68
C LYS A 303 -14.13 7.63 1.27
N PRO A 304 -13.67 8.49 2.21
CA PRO A 304 -14.50 9.52 2.83
C PRO A 304 -15.12 10.48 1.80
N ASP A 305 -14.37 10.83 0.75
CA ASP A 305 -14.83 11.70 -0.35
C ASP A 305 -16.06 11.16 -1.10
N LEU A 306 -16.31 9.85 -0.99
CA LEU A 306 -17.42 9.15 -1.62
C LEU A 306 -18.49 8.66 -0.63
N ARG A 307 -18.38 8.96 0.69
CA ARG A 307 -19.27 8.45 1.75
C ARG A 307 -20.77 8.68 1.49
N ALA A 308 -21.11 9.76 0.79
CA ALA A 308 -22.50 10.13 0.48
C ALA A 308 -22.81 10.16 -1.03
N ARG A 309 -21.91 9.63 -1.86
CA ARG A 309 -22.08 9.65 -3.32
C ARG A 309 -22.58 8.30 -3.80
N ASP A 310 -23.49 8.32 -4.78
CA ASP A 310 -23.91 7.12 -5.50
C ASP A 310 -22.85 6.74 -6.56
N GLN A 311 -21.63 6.47 -6.10
CA GLN A 311 -20.47 6.17 -6.92
C GLN A 311 -19.71 4.97 -6.35
N ASP A 312 -19.30 4.05 -7.24
CA ASP A 312 -18.48 2.91 -6.89
C ASP A 312 -17.16 3.34 -6.23
N GLN A 313 -16.81 2.72 -5.10
CA GLN A 313 -15.57 3.02 -4.37
C GLN A 313 -14.28 2.58 -5.09
N SER A 314 -14.39 1.98 -6.29
CA SER A 314 -13.31 1.29 -7.00
C SER A 314 -12.80 0.05 -6.25
N TYR A 315 -12.21 -0.88 -7.00
CA TYR A 315 -11.35 -1.89 -6.38
C TYR A 315 -9.96 -1.32 -6.12
N HIS A 316 -9.23 -1.99 -5.24
CA HIS A 316 -7.81 -1.81 -5.00
C HIS A 316 -7.18 -3.15 -4.64
N CYS A 317 -5.87 -3.29 -4.80
CA CYS A 317 -5.14 -4.45 -4.31
C CYS A 317 -3.82 -4.02 -3.68
N TRP A 318 -3.33 -4.87 -2.80
CA TRP A 318 -2.04 -4.74 -2.12
C TRP A 318 -1.40 -6.13 -2.02
N ALA A 319 -0.21 -6.24 -1.46
CA ALA A 319 0.48 -7.52 -1.35
C ALA A 319 0.88 -7.85 0.09
N GLU A 320 1.12 -9.14 0.29
CA GLU A 320 1.67 -9.71 1.50
C GLU A 320 2.92 -10.53 1.13
N PHE A 321 3.93 -10.53 1.98
CA PHE A 321 5.07 -11.45 1.85
C PHE A 321 5.35 -12.19 3.15
N TYR A 322 5.85 -13.41 3.04
CA TYR A 322 6.17 -14.21 4.22
C TYR A 322 7.61 -13.97 4.69
N ALA A 323 7.76 -13.59 5.97
CA ALA A 323 9.04 -13.52 6.66
C ALA A 323 9.01 -14.44 7.90
N PRO A 324 9.86 -15.49 7.98
CA PRO A 324 9.91 -16.35 9.15
C PRO A 324 10.22 -15.55 10.41
N GLY A 325 9.39 -15.70 11.45
CA GLY A 325 9.47 -14.92 12.70
C GLY A 325 8.45 -13.78 12.78
N LEU A 326 8.01 -13.24 11.63
CA LEU A 326 6.95 -12.22 11.56
C LEU A 326 5.63 -12.76 11.00
N GLY A 327 5.67 -13.76 10.12
CA GLY A 327 4.49 -14.24 9.42
C GLY A 327 4.29 -13.53 8.08
N TRP A 328 3.02 -13.30 7.70
CA TRP A 328 2.68 -12.50 6.53
C TRP A 328 2.76 -11.02 6.87
N VAL A 329 3.60 -10.29 6.15
CA VAL A 329 3.81 -8.84 6.28
C VAL A 329 3.18 -8.15 5.08
N HIS A 330 2.37 -7.13 5.34
CA HIS A 330 1.62 -6.38 4.34
C HIS A 330 2.46 -5.25 3.76
N HIS A 331 2.22 -4.92 2.51
CA HIS A 331 2.62 -3.62 1.97
C HIS A 331 1.70 -3.21 0.83
N ASP A 332 1.72 -1.91 0.51
CA ASP A 332 0.99 -1.33 -0.61
C ASP A 332 1.93 -0.38 -1.34
N VAL A 333 2.72 -0.93 -2.26
CA VAL A 333 3.74 -0.13 -2.97
C VAL A 333 3.07 0.82 -3.95
N ALA A 334 1.88 0.46 -4.44
CA ALA A 334 1.13 1.28 -5.37
C ALA A 334 0.59 2.56 -4.70
N VAL A 335 0.04 2.47 -3.49
CA VAL A 335 -0.40 3.65 -2.75
C VAL A 335 0.78 4.45 -2.24
N ALA A 336 1.86 3.79 -1.81
CA ALA A 336 3.07 4.48 -1.39
C ALA A 336 3.69 5.34 -2.49
N ASP A 337 3.61 4.90 -3.75
CA ASP A 337 4.06 5.70 -4.89
C ASP A 337 3.36 7.06 -4.94
N LEU A 338 2.10 7.17 -4.55
CA LEU A 338 1.38 8.45 -4.52
C LEU A 338 1.88 9.43 -3.45
N TYR A 339 2.76 8.96 -2.54
CA TYR A 339 3.49 9.76 -1.57
C TYR A 339 4.99 9.84 -1.87
N HIS A 340 5.44 9.14 -2.92
CA HIS A 340 6.82 9.12 -3.36
C HIS A 340 7.07 10.14 -4.47
N GLY A 341 7.96 11.09 -4.18
CA GLY A 341 8.35 12.15 -5.11
C GLY A 341 7.30 13.25 -5.30
N ASP A 342 7.68 14.27 -6.05
CA ASP A 342 6.82 15.39 -6.41
C ASP A 342 6.24 15.15 -7.81
N PHE A 343 4.94 15.44 -8.00
CA PHE A 343 4.28 15.40 -9.30
C PHE A 343 3.20 16.48 -9.36
N PRO A 344 2.92 17.07 -10.54
CA PRO A 344 1.92 18.12 -10.65
C PRO A 344 0.51 17.55 -10.46
N VAL A 345 -0.28 18.20 -9.62
CA VAL A 345 -1.72 17.95 -9.49
C VAL A 345 -2.44 18.94 -10.40
N ASN A 346 -3.27 18.44 -11.30
CA ASN A 346 -3.98 19.23 -12.30
C ASN A 346 -5.36 18.63 -12.59
N ALA A 347 -6.14 19.31 -13.44
CA ALA A 347 -7.49 18.90 -13.78
C ALA A 347 -7.58 17.49 -14.42
N ASP A 348 -6.50 16.99 -15.03
CA ASP A 348 -6.50 15.66 -15.66
C ASP A 348 -6.34 14.53 -14.63
N ASN A 349 -5.68 14.77 -13.50
CA ASN A 349 -5.34 13.74 -12.53
C ASN A 349 -5.98 13.88 -11.14
N GLU A 350 -6.43 15.07 -10.75
CA GLU A 350 -6.87 15.33 -9.37
C GLU A 350 -7.98 14.37 -8.91
N GLN A 351 -8.98 14.12 -9.77
CA GLN A 351 -10.04 13.16 -9.46
C GLN A 351 -9.51 11.73 -9.37
N LEU A 352 -8.61 11.32 -10.26
CA LEU A 352 -8.05 9.97 -10.27
C LEU A 352 -7.21 9.72 -9.00
N LEU A 353 -6.43 10.71 -8.58
CA LEU A 353 -5.60 10.68 -7.38
C LEU A 353 -6.48 10.48 -6.13
N ARG A 354 -7.51 11.31 -5.94
CA ARG A 354 -8.48 11.16 -4.83
C ARG A 354 -9.17 9.80 -4.81
N LEU A 355 -9.40 9.22 -5.99
CA LEU A 355 -10.00 7.89 -6.11
C LEU A 355 -9.01 6.74 -5.93
N THR A 356 -7.72 7.02 -5.75
CA THR A 356 -6.66 6.00 -5.58
C THR A 356 -6.07 5.98 -4.16
N VAL A 357 -6.27 7.04 -3.36
CA VAL A 357 -5.90 7.07 -1.92
C VAL A 357 -7.12 6.92 -1.01
N ALA A 358 -6.91 6.39 0.19
CA ALA A 358 -7.97 6.14 1.17
C ALA A 358 -8.43 7.41 1.91
N ASP A 359 -7.56 8.40 2.08
CA ASP A 359 -7.80 9.61 2.89
C ASP A 359 -7.91 10.90 2.07
N GLY A 360 -7.83 10.79 0.74
CA GLY A 360 -7.86 11.93 -0.18
C GLY A 360 -6.57 12.76 -0.22
N VAL A 361 -5.52 12.36 0.53
CA VAL A 361 -4.24 13.06 0.61
C VAL A 361 -3.19 12.34 -0.24
N PHE A 362 -2.41 13.08 -1.02
CA PHE A 362 -1.33 12.59 -1.88
C PHE A 362 -0.26 13.68 -2.04
N GLY A 363 0.89 13.32 -2.59
CA GLY A 363 2.08 14.17 -2.68
C GLY A 363 3.16 13.75 -1.68
N LYS A 364 4.36 14.28 -1.87
CA LYS A 364 5.58 13.83 -1.18
C LYS A 364 5.41 13.77 0.34
N ASP A 365 5.42 12.55 0.87
CA ASP A 365 5.36 12.27 2.30
C ASP A 365 6.14 10.98 2.60
N PRO A 366 7.43 11.09 2.96
CA PRO A 366 8.26 9.92 3.28
C PRO A 366 7.73 9.09 4.46
N ALA A 367 6.99 9.70 5.40
CA ALA A 367 6.41 8.95 6.52
C ALA A 367 5.30 8.02 6.02
N LYS A 368 4.48 8.48 5.07
CA LYS A 368 3.48 7.63 4.42
C LYS A 368 4.08 6.58 3.49
N VAL A 369 5.15 6.90 2.76
CA VAL A 369 5.90 5.88 2.00
C VAL A 369 6.35 4.75 2.92
N ASN A 370 6.93 5.07 4.07
CA ASN A 370 7.37 4.06 5.03
C ASN A 370 6.20 3.36 5.74
N TYR A 371 5.10 4.07 5.99
CA TYR A 371 3.89 3.49 6.59
C TYR A 371 3.38 2.32 5.76
N TYR A 372 3.29 2.45 4.43
CA TYR A 372 2.74 1.38 3.57
C TYR A 372 3.70 0.19 3.35
N PHE A 373 4.83 0.12 4.05
CA PHE A 373 5.64 -1.10 4.19
C PHE A 373 5.45 -1.66 5.61
N GLY A 374 4.48 -2.56 5.77
CA GLY A 374 4.13 -3.17 7.06
C GLY A 374 2.85 -2.65 7.70
N ASN A 375 2.20 -1.64 7.12
CA ASN A 375 0.94 -1.11 7.65
C ASN A 375 -0.09 -0.89 6.55
N LEU A 376 -1.37 -1.07 6.90
CA LEU A 376 -2.52 -0.75 6.04
C LEU A 376 -3.57 0.00 6.85
N ASP A 377 -4.16 1.03 6.25
CA ASP A 377 -5.24 1.81 6.85
C ASP A 377 -6.52 1.00 7.11
N GLU A 378 -7.36 1.52 7.99
CA GLU A 378 -8.61 0.93 8.46
C GLU A 378 -9.79 1.10 7.49
N ARG A 379 -9.58 1.59 6.26
CA ARG A 379 -10.68 1.93 5.32
C ARG A 379 -10.66 1.05 4.08
N ARG A 380 -10.42 -0.25 4.30
CA ARG A 380 -10.34 -1.28 3.26
C ARG A 380 -11.31 -2.42 3.56
N VAL A 381 -11.78 -3.07 2.52
CA VAL A 381 -12.49 -4.35 2.59
C VAL A 381 -11.75 -5.39 1.76
N VAL A 382 -11.60 -6.59 2.29
CA VAL A 382 -11.01 -7.75 1.61
C VAL A 382 -12.09 -8.59 0.95
N PHE A 383 -11.94 -8.85 -0.36
CA PHE A 383 -12.87 -9.65 -1.16
C PHE A 383 -12.27 -10.97 -1.64
N SER A 384 -11.02 -10.99 -2.10
CA SER A 384 -10.38 -12.22 -2.57
C SER A 384 -8.86 -12.13 -2.51
N ARG A 385 -8.19 -13.25 -2.78
CA ARG A 385 -6.72 -13.33 -2.81
C ARG A 385 -6.24 -14.04 -4.07
N ASN A 386 -5.04 -13.67 -4.48
CA ASN A 386 -4.27 -14.19 -5.60
C ASN A 386 -5.05 -14.18 -6.93
N ARG A 387 -4.52 -14.95 -7.88
CA ARG A 387 -4.79 -14.82 -9.31
C ARG A 387 -4.85 -16.19 -9.97
N ASP A 388 -5.36 -16.22 -11.19
CA ASP A 388 -5.59 -17.44 -11.97
C ASP A 388 -6.47 -18.45 -11.20
N LEU A 389 -7.61 -17.93 -10.74
CA LEU A 389 -8.55 -18.60 -9.86
C LEU A 389 -9.35 -19.66 -10.63
N MET A 390 -9.49 -20.83 -10.01
CA MET A 390 -10.50 -21.80 -10.38
C MET A 390 -11.75 -21.60 -9.52
N MET A 391 -12.88 -21.37 -10.18
CA MET A 391 -14.16 -21.11 -9.52
C MET A 391 -14.85 -22.41 -9.09
N SER A 392 -15.81 -22.31 -8.16
CA SER A 392 -16.76 -23.38 -7.83
C SER A 392 -18.19 -22.92 -8.16
N PRO A 393 -18.91 -23.58 -9.07
CA PRO A 393 -18.42 -24.64 -9.95
C PRO A 393 -17.36 -24.08 -10.90
N ARG A 394 -16.59 -24.96 -11.56
CA ARG A 394 -15.57 -24.55 -12.53
C ARG A 394 -16.22 -23.70 -13.65
N GLN A 395 -15.62 -22.55 -13.91
CA GLN A 395 -15.96 -21.68 -15.03
C GLN A 395 -15.67 -22.36 -16.39
N ASP A 396 -16.32 -21.94 -17.47
CA ASP A 396 -16.15 -22.57 -18.79
C ASP A 396 -14.83 -22.15 -19.44
N GLY A 397 -14.38 -20.93 -19.16
CA GLY A 397 -13.14 -20.38 -19.69
C GLY A 397 -11.87 -20.78 -18.94
N GLU A 398 -10.82 -20.03 -19.25
CA GLU A 398 -9.53 -20.08 -18.56
C GLU A 398 -9.66 -19.70 -17.07
N PRO A 399 -8.63 -19.97 -16.24
CA PRO A 399 -8.55 -19.44 -14.88
C PRO A 399 -8.88 -17.94 -14.82
N VAL A 400 -9.72 -17.55 -13.85
CA VAL A 400 -10.14 -16.17 -13.65
C VAL A 400 -8.95 -15.38 -13.11
N ASN A 401 -8.48 -14.40 -13.88
CA ASN A 401 -7.26 -13.65 -13.54
C ASN A 401 -7.24 -13.12 -12.10
N ALA A 402 -8.32 -12.48 -11.64
CA ALA A 402 -8.52 -12.04 -10.26
C ALA A 402 -10.02 -11.78 -10.06
N LEU A 403 -10.50 -11.83 -8.81
CA LEU A 403 -11.92 -11.59 -8.49
C LEU A 403 -12.09 -10.46 -7.45
N PRO A 404 -11.75 -9.19 -7.78
CA PRO A 404 -11.98 -8.07 -6.87
C PRO A 404 -13.46 -7.68 -6.72
N LYS A 405 -14.31 -8.21 -7.61
CA LYS A 405 -15.72 -7.81 -7.79
C LYS A 405 -16.56 -9.05 -8.14
N ALA A 406 -16.87 -9.24 -9.42
CA ALA A 406 -17.59 -10.36 -9.95
C ALA A 406 -16.93 -10.88 -11.23
N TYR A 407 -17.27 -12.11 -11.60
CA TYR A 407 -16.95 -12.75 -12.86
C TYR A 407 -18.26 -13.31 -13.42
N VAL A 408 -18.55 -12.99 -14.68
CA VAL A 408 -19.84 -13.28 -15.32
C VAL A 408 -19.58 -14.01 -16.62
N GLU A 409 -20.36 -15.05 -16.88
CA GLU A 409 -20.37 -15.76 -18.15
C GLU A 409 -21.79 -15.85 -18.72
N VAL A 410 -21.91 -15.61 -20.02
CA VAL A 410 -23.12 -15.85 -20.80
C VAL A 410 -22.78 -16.86 -21.89
N ASP A 411 -23.51 -17.98 -21.92
CA ASP A 411 -23.34 -19.06 -22.89
C ASP A 411 -21.87 -19.53 -23.02
N GLY A 412 -21.21 -19.68 -21.87
CA GLY A 412 -19.83 -20.13 -21.74
C GLY A 412 -18.75 -19.11 -22.12
N LYS A 413 -19.12 -17.85 -22.37
CA LYS A 413 -18.19 -16.76 -22.68
C LYS A 413 -18.19 -15.70 -21.60
N VAL A 414 -17.02 -15.13 -21.32
CA VAL A 414 -16.88 -14.00 -20.40
C VAL A 414 -17.77 -12.85 -20.83
N HIS A 415 -18.62 -12.40 -19.91
CA HIS A 415 -19.41 -11.19 -20.05
C HIS A 415 -18.66 -10.03 -19.38
N PRO A 416 -18.12 -9.06 -20.14
CA PRO A 416 -17.13 -8.11 -19.63
C PRO A 416 -17.73 -7.06 -18.69
N GLU A 417 -16.94 -6.61 -17.72
CA GLU A 417 -17.26 -5.43 -16.91
C GLU A 417 -17.39 -4.17 -17.81
N GLY A 418 -18.26 -3.24 -17.43
CA GLY A 418 -18.52 -1.97 -18.09
C GLY A 418 -19.59 -2.07 -19.17
N THR A 419 -19.46 -3.03 -20.10
CA THR A 419 -20.42 -3.19 -21.21
C THR A 419 -21.46 -4.29 -20.96
N GLY A 420 -21.09 -5.33 -20.22
CA GLY A 420 -21.98 -6.43 -19.85
C GLY A 420 -22.54 -6.32 -18.44
N TRP A 421 -21.72 -5.88 -17.49
CA TRP A 421 -22.16 -5.66 -16.12
C TRP A 421 -21.39 -4.53 -15.46
N VAL A 422 -21.96 -3.94 -14.41
CA VAL A 422 -21.34 -2.88 -13.63
C VAL A 422 -21.47 -3.17 -12.14
N ARG A 423 -20.53 -2.64 -11.37
CA ARG A 423 -20.57 -2.66 -9.92
C ARG A 423 -20.85 -1.28 -9.36
N LYS A 424 -21.56 -1.25 -8.24
CA LYS A 424 -21.68 -0.08 -7.36
C LYS A 424 -21.49 -0.49 -5.90
N LEU A 425 -20.29 -0.27 -5.38
CA LEU A 425 -20.01 -0.34 -3.94
C LEU A 425 -20.25 1.04 -3.31
N THR A 426 -21.13 1.11 -2.32
CA THR A 426 -21.37 2.30 -1.49
C THR A 426 -21.33 1.91 -0.01
N TYR A 427 -21.22 2.91 0.86
CA TYR A 427 -21.21 2.66 2.30
C TYR A 427 -21.76 3.85 3.08
N ARG A 428 -22.09 3.62 4.35
CA ARG A 428 -22.33 4.64 5.37
C ARG A 428 -21.48 4.32 6.59
N GLU A 429 -21.16 5.31 7.41
CA GLU A 429 -20.58 5.07 8.74
C GLU A 429 -21.68 5.34 9.77
N PRO A 430 -21.97 4.38 10.65
CA PRO A 430 -23.04 4.47 11.64
C PRO A 430 -22.71 5.43 12.79
#